data_AF-A0A0U3AAB5-F1
#
_entry.id   AF-A0A0U3AAB5-F1
#
_cell.length_a   1.000
_cell.length_b   1.000
_cell.length_c   1.000
_cell.angle_alpha   90.00
_cell.angle_beta   90.00
_cell.angle_gamma   90.00
#
_symmetry.space_group_name_H-M   'P 1'
#
loop_
_entity.id
_entity.type
_entity.pdbx_description
1 polymer ?
#
loop_
_entity_poly.entity_id
_entity_poly.type
_entity_poly.pdbx_seq_one_letter_code
_entity_poly.pdbx_strand_id
1 'polypeptide(L)'
;KSKESYLFQNLLKGFPVSYVHGYIGDDNKLKEPELLVPGKQCLHFIIFSSEVKSSVRILGKQSESKVVVVARSSQWAVQEFLSSSTSRMFINLLVIAQSFKDDNDETMEAPYILYTHKLYTDGLGASQPVVLSSWTHGKYSRDVNLFPPKMTDGYAGHRFIVAAANQPPYVFRRIQSDRDGGNPRVVWDGIELRLLGLLAERNNFSIEILEPQEPNLGPGDAVSKEVTSGRADIGIAGMYFTSERTQGLDMSFSHSQDCAVFITLMSTALPRYRAILGPFHWHVWVALTFTYLIGIFPLAFSDKHTLRHLLNDSGEI
;
A
#
# COMPACT_ATOMS: atom_id res chain seq x y z
N LYS A 1 24.01 -16.81 28.35
CA LYS A 1 23.65 -15.36 28.34
C LYS A 1 24.84 -14.60 28.91
N SER A 2 25.36 -13.59 28.20
CA SER A 2 26.59 -12.86 28.58
C SER A 2 26.36 -11.93 29.78
N LYS A 3 27.44 -11.55 30.48
CA LYS A 3 27.45 -10.59 31.60
C LYS A 3 26.81 -9.24 31.23
N GLU A 4 26.97 -8.81 29.99
CA GLU A 4 26.39 -7.57 29.44
C GLU A 4 24.86 -7.62 29.39
N SER A 5 24.26 -8.78 29.10
CA SER A 5 22.80 -8.94 29.09
C SER A 5 22.19 -8.67 30.48
N TYR A 6 22.87 -9.04 31.56
CA TYR A 6 22.42 -8.76 32.93
C TYR A 6 22.54 -7.27 33.29
N LEU A 7 23.57 -6.58 32.77
CA LEU A 7 23.74 -5.13 32.95
C LEU A 7 22.55 -4.38 32.33
N PHE A 8 22.21 -4.69 31.07
CA PHE A 8 21.08 -4.06 30.39
C PHE A 8 19.75 -4.36 31.08
N GLN A 9 19.54 -5.61 31.50
CA GLN A 9 18.31 -5.96 32.21
C GLN A 9 18.17 -5.20 33.53
N ASN A 10 19.28 -4.97 34.26
CA ASN A 10 19.26 -4.17 35.48
C ASN A 10 19.11 -2.66 35.21
N LEU A 11 19.72 -2.14 34.16
CA LEU A 11 19.56 -0.75 33.72
C LEU A 11 18.10 -0.45 33.34
N LEU A 12 17.47 -1.36 32.61
CA LEU A 12 16.14 -1.17 32.06
C LEU A 12 15.01 -1.52 33.05
N LYS A 13 15.29 -2.24 34.15
CA LYS A 13 14.29 -2.55 35.20
C LYS A 13 13.62 -1.31 35.78
N GLY A 14 14.32 -0.17 35.86
CA GLY A 14 13.79 1.09 36.37
C GLY A 14 13.29 2.05 35.29
N PHE A 15 13.28 1.63 34.02
CA PHE A 15 12.97 2.52 32.91
C PHE A 15 11.44 2.68 32.75
N PRO A 16 10.91 3.91 32.65
CA PRO A 16 9.46 4.18 32.72
C PRO A 16 8.70 3.83 31.43
N VAL A 17 9.26 2.97 30.57
CA VAL A 17 8.64 2.56 29.30
C VAL A 17 8.70 1.05 29.16
N SER A 18 7.66 0.48 28.54
CA SER A 18 7.65 -0.93 28.17
C SER A 18 8.73 -1.19 27.14
N TYR A 19 9.57 -2.20 27.38
CA TYR A 19 10.61 -2.61 26.46
C TYR A 19 10.59 -4.12 26.30
N VAL A 20 11.02 -4.56 25.13
CA VAL A 20 11.32 -5.96 24.84
C VAL A 20 12.77 -6.02 24.39
N HIS A 21 13.51 -7.01 24.85
CA HIS A 21 14.90 -7.18 24.48
C HIS A 21 15.09 -8.52 23.77
N GLY A 22 15.84 -8.51 22.67
CA GLY A 22 16.26 -9.70 21.92
C GLY A 22 17.77 -9.82 21.90
N TYR A 23 18.28 -10.90 21.32
CA TYR A 23 19.71 -11.11 21.14
C TYR A 23 20.08 -11.28 19.65
N ILE A 24 21.13 -10.60 19.22
CA ILE A 24 21.72 -10.75 17.90
C ILE A 24 22.84 -11.80 18.01
N GLY A 25 22.72 -12.88 17.24
CA GLY A 25 23.75 -13.91 17.18
C GLY A 25 24.99 -13.48 16.41
N ASP A 26 26.05 -14.27 16.50
CA ASP A 26 27.31 -14.05 15.76
C ASP A 26 27.11 -14.06 14.23
N ASP A 27 26.00 -14.62 13.75
CA ASP A 27 25.59 -14.62 12.36
C ASP A 27 24.93 -13.30 11.89
N ASN A 28 24.93 -12.26 12.74
CA ASN A 28 24.25 -10.98 12.52
C ASN A 28 22.75 -11.15 12.22
N LYS A 29 22.13 -12.17 12.81
CA LYS A 29 20.69 -12.41 12.76
C LYS A 29 20.08 -12.32 14.15
N LEU A 30 18.87 -11.79 14.20
CA LEU A 30 18.08 -11.79 15.42
C LEU A 30 17.66 -13.22 15.74
N LYS A 31 17.91 -13.69 16.97
CA LYS A 31 17.49 -15.03 17.41
C LYS A 31 15.98 -15.15 17.53
N GLU A 32 15.31 -14.06 17.91
CA GLU A 32 13.85 -13.98 18.04
C GLU A 32 13.26 -13.01 16.98
N PRO A 33 13.05 -13.45 15.72
CA PRO A 33 12.56 -12.59 14.64
C PRO A 33 11.13 -12.06 14.87
N GLU A 34 10.33 -12.74 15.68
CA GLU A 34 8.97 -12.31 16.04
C GLU A 34 8.93 -10.94 16.72
N LEU A 35 10.04 -10.50 17.33
CA LEU A 35 10.17 -9.19 17.95
C LEU A 35 10.11 -8.02 16.95
N LEU A 36 10.37 -8.29 15.68
CA LEU A 36 10.34 -7.28 14.61
C LEU A 36 8.99 -7.17 13.96
N VAL A 37 8.11 -8.16 14.15
CA VAL A 37 6.76 -8.14 13.59
C VAL A 37 5.96 -7.09 14.36
N PRO A 38 5.56 -5.99 13.73
CA PRO A 38 4.77 -4.98 14.40
C PRO A 38 3.43 -5.60 14.81
N GLY A 39 3.21 -5.74 16.11
CA GLY A 39 1.89 -6.03 16.66
C GLY A 39 0.95 -4.82 16.51
N LYS A 40 -0.06 -4.72 17.37
CA LYS A 40 -0.95 -3.54 17.43
C LYS A 40 -0.28 -2.24 17.95
N GLN A 41 1.04 -2.23 18.16
CA GLN A 41 1.75 -1.16 18.87
C GLN A 41 2.93 -0.65 18.05
N CYS A 42 3.20 0.66 18.15
CA CYS A 42 4.35 1.31 17.53
C CYS A 42 5.65 0.90 18.25
N LEU A 43 6.58 0.32 17.50
CA LEU A 43 7.88 -0.11 18.02
C LEU A 43 8.96 0.91 17.67
N HIS A 44 9.91 1.10 18.59
CA HIS A 44 11.11 1.89 18.37
C HIS A 44 12.31 1.04 18.79
N PHE A 45 13.44 1.22 18.10
CA PHE A 45 14.54 0.28 18.18
C PHE A 45 15.78 0.96 18.75
N ILE A 46 16.44 0.26 19.67
CA ILE A 46 17.81 0.56 20.09
C ILE A 46 18.63 -0.69 19.78
N ILE A 47 19.62 -0.56 18.89
CA ILE A 47 20.52 -1.64 18.52
C ILE A 47 21.91 -1.34 19.06
N PHE A 48 22.51 -2.34 19.70
CA PHE A 48 23.93 -2.36 20.02
C PHE A 48 24.61 -3.28 19.01
N SER A 49 25.50 -2.74 18.18
CA SER A 49 26.21 -3.53 17.16
C SER A 49 27.68 -3.13 17.05
N SER A 50 28.53 -4.07 16.65
CA SER A 50 29.92 -3.78 16.28
C SER A 50 29.97 -2.94 14.99
N GLU A 51 29.15 -3.31 14.01
CA GLU A 51 29.13 -2.72 12.68
C GLU A 51 27.81 -2.02 12.38
N VAL A 52 27.87 -0.72 12.07
CA VAL A 52 26.67 0.06 11.77
C VAL A 52 25.85 -0.50 10.59
N LYS A 53 26.51 -1.05 9.56
CA LYS A 53 25.84 -1.61 8.36
C LYS A 53 24.99 -2.86 8.66
N SER A 54 25.32 -3.62 9.71
CA SER A 54 24.56 -4.80 10.12
C SER A 54 23.12 -4.47 10.55
N SER A 55 22.90 -3.25 11.07
CA SER A 55 21.59 -2.80 11.58
C SER A 55 20.48 -2.93 10.53
N VAL A 56 20.78 -2.63 9.26
CA VAL A 56 19.82 -2.69 8.15
C VAL A 56 19.39 -4.12 7.85
N ARG A 57 20.33 -5.08 7.91
CA ARG A 57 20.02 -6.50 7.70
C ARG A 57 19.18 -7.08 8.83
N ILE A 58 19.31 -6.52 10.04
CA ILE A 58 18.62 -6.99 11.24
C ILE A 58 17.20 -6.42 11.29
N LEU A 59 17.01 -5.10 11.16
CA LEU A 59 15.70 -4.46 11.31
C LEU A 59 14.89 -4.37 10.01
N GLY A 60 15.52 -4.48 8.84
CA GLY A 60 14.87 -4.17 7.57
C GLY A 60 14.53 -2.68 7.44
N LYS A 61 13.59 -2.34 6.55
CA LYS A 61 13.15 -0.97 6.30
C LYS A 61 12.29 -0.46 7.47
N GLN A 62 12.57 0.75 7.96
CA GLN A 62 11.83 1.43 9.02
C GLN A 62 11.51 2.87 8.57
N SER A 63 10.28 3.07 8.12
CA SER A 63 9.76 4.36 7.64
C SER A 63 9.27 5.25 8.79
N GLU A 64 8.59 4.69 9.79
CA GLU A 64 8.02 5.45 10.91
C GLU A 64 8.84 5.36 12.20
N SER A 65 9.34 4.16 12.52
CA SER A 65 10.03 3.85 13.77
C SER A 65 11.28 4.70 13.99
N LYS A 66 11.48 5.18 15.22
CA LYS A 66 12.76 5.77 15.64
C LYS A 66 13.78 4.66 15.86
N VAL A 67 14.94 4.78 15.22
CA VAL A 67 16.03 3.80 15.29
C VAL A 67 17.27 4.47 15.87
N VAL A 68 17.76 3.94 16.99
CA VAL A 68 19.01 4.33 17.62
C VAL A 68 20.01 3.19 17.43
N VAL A 69 21.13 3.46 16.75
CA VAL A 69 22.21 2.48 16.58
C VAL A 69 23.41 2.94 17.41
N VAL A 70 23.72 2.18 18.45
CA VAL A 70 24.95 2.33 19.23
C VAL A 70 25.99 1.42 18.62
N ALA A 71 26.89 2.00 17.82
CA ALA A 71 27.87 1.27 17.05
C ALA A 71 29.27 1.41 17.65
N ARG A 72 30.03 0.31 17.71
CA ARG A 72 31.49 0.34 17.95
C ARG A 72 32.29 0.57 16.66
N SER A 73 31.66 1.17 15.65
CA SER A 73 32.28 1.46 14.36
C SER A 73 33.11 2.76 14.42
N SER A 74 34.13 2.85 13.56
CA SER A 74 34.90 4.09 13.41
C SER A 74 34.03 5.24 12.89
N GLN A 75 34.43 6.49 13.15
CA GLN A 75 33.70 7.66 12.66
C GLN A 75 33.58 7.66 11.13
N TRP A 76 34.63 7.23 10.44
CA TRP A 76 34.63 7.08 8.99
C TRP A 76 33.57 6.09 8.51
N ALA A 77 33.49 4.91 9.14
CA ALA A 77 32.50 3.89 8.78
C ALA A 77 31.06 4.37 9.01
N VAL A 78 30.83 5.18 10.05
CA VAL A 78 29.54 5.81 10.32
C VAL A 78 29.18 6.83 9.23
N GLN A 79 30.10 7.71 8.85
CA GLN A 79 29.87 8.69 7.78
C GLN A 79 29.62 8.03 6.43
N GLU A 80 30.40 7.00 6.10
CA GLU A 80 30.22 6.21 4.88
C GLU A 80 28.83 5.55 4.86
N PHE A 81 28.44 4.91 5.97
CA PHE A 81 27.11 4.31 6.08
C PHE A 81 25.99 5.33 5.91
N LEU A 82 26.07 6.47 6.59
CA LEU A 82 25.05 7.53 6.53
C LEU A 82 24.98 8.22 5.16
N SER A 83 26.03 8.12 4.35
CA SER A 83 26.04 8.61 2.96
C SER A 83 25.51 7.56 1.96
N SER A 84 25.38 6.31 2.40
CA SER A 84 25.05 5.19 1.53
C SER A 84 23.53 5.07 1.32
N SER A 85 23.15 4.39 0.24
CA SER A 85 21.75 4.07 -0.04
C SER A 85 21.09 3.23 1.06
N THR A 86 21.88 2.48 1.85
CA THR A 86 21.37 1.60 2.90
C THR A 86 20.85 2.35 4.12
N SER A 87 21.42 3.52 4.45
CA SER A 87 20.92 4.31 5.59
C SER A 87 19.53 4.88 5.33
N ARG A 88 19.14 5.03 4.05
CA ARG A 88 17.80 5.49 3.64
C ARG A 88 16.69 4.52 4.02
N MET A 89 17.04 3.27 4.36
CA MET A 89 16.07 2.32 4.93
C MET A 89 15.54 2.77 6.30
N PHE A 90 16.23 3.69 6.98
CA PHE A 90 15.80 4.25 8.25
C PHE A 90 15.56 5.75 8.10
N ILE A 91 14.30 6.21 8.17
CA ILE A 91 14.01 7.65 8.09
C ILE A 91 14.43 8.36 9.39
N ASN A 92 14.00 7.83 10.53
CA ASN A 92 14.26 8.40 11.85
C ASN A 92 15.48 7.73 12.49
N LEU A 93 16.67 8.05 11.99
CA LEU A 93 17.94 7.42 12.43
C LEU A 93 18.80 8.30 13.33
N LEU A 94 19.27 7.73 14.43
CA LEU A 94 20.33 8.27 15.29
C LEU A 94 21.45 7.23 15.41
N VAL A 95 22.68 7.59 15.04
CA VAL A 95 23.85 6.73 15.23
C VAL A 95 24.74 7.33 16.31
N ILE A 96 25.06 6.54 17.34
CA ILE A 96 25.94 6.93 18.43
C ILE A 96 27.25 6.16 18.26
N ALA A 97 28.35 6.88 18.11
CA ALA A 97 29.68 6.29 17.98
C ALA A 97 30.68 7.00 18.89
N GLN A 98 31.67 6.27 19.37
CA GLN A 98 32.71 6.82 20.24
C GLN A 98 33.66 7.73 19.43
N SER A 99 34.08 8.84 20.01
CA SER A 99 35.14 9.66 19.40
C SER A 99 36.50 8.97 19.54
N PHE A 100 37.46 9.39 18.71
CA PHE A 100 38.85 9.02 18.96
C PHE A 100 39.26 9.53 20.35
N LYS A 101 39.95 8.69 21.11
CA LYS A 101 40.69 9.11 22.30
C LYS A 101 42.05 9.62 21.82
N ASP A 102 42.51 10.73 22.37
CA ASP A 102 43.93 11.09 22.28
C ASP A 102 44.70 10.15 23.23
N ASP A 103 45.75 9.50 22.74
CA ASP A 103 46.50 8.45 23.44
C ASP A 103 47.19 8.92 24.74
N ASN A 104 47.15 10.22 25.03
CA ASN A 104 47.88 10.83 26.15
C ASN A 104 47.15 10.75 27.50
N ASP A 105 45.86 10.38 27.55
CA ASP A 105 45.09 10.38 28.81
C ASP A 105 44.08 9.23 28.91
N GLU A 106 44.50 8.08 29.47
CA GLU A 106 43.63 6.93 29.71
C GLU A 106 42.49 7.23 30.70
N THR A 107 42.64 8.28 31.50
CA THR A 107 41.69 8.68 32.54
C THR A 107 40.47 9.44 32.01
N MET A 108 40.55 10.03 30.80
CA MET A 108 39.43 10.77 30.22
C MET A 108 38.43 9.83 29.52
N GLU A 109 37.16 9.97 29.87
CA GLU A 109 36.06 9.33 29.16
C GLU A 109 35.99 9.89 27.73
N ALA A 110 35.99 9.00 26.73
CA ALA A 110 35.86 9.45 25.34
C ALA A 110 34.46 10.02 25.10
N PRO A 111 34.33 11.18 24.44
CA PRO A 111 33.06 11.67 23.96
C PRO A 111 32.32 10.64 23.10
N TYR A 112 30.99 10.61 23.20
CA TYR A 112 30.16 9.97 22.19
C TYR A 112 29.65 11.03 21.22
N ILE A 113 29.75 10.77 19.91
CA ILE A 113 29.24 11.66 18.88
C ILE A 113 27.93 11.08 18.35
N LEU A 114 26.92 11.94 18.28
CA LEU A 114 25.59 11.62 17.79
C LEU A 114 25.48 12.09 16.35
N TYR A 115 25.23 11.15 15.43
CA TYR A 115 25.08 11.39 14.01
C TYR A 115 23.65 11.11 13.56
N THR A 116 23.26 11.77 12.48
CA THR A 116 22.07 11.46 11.70
C THR A 116 22.37 11.71 10.22
N HIS A 117 21.41 11.55 9.34
CA HIS A 117 21.57 11.90 7.93
C HIS A 117 20.46 12.85 7.46
N LYS A 118 20.74 13.57 6.37
CA LYS A 118 19.75 14.20 5.50
C LYS A 118 19.48 13.26 4.32
N LEU A 119 18.21 13.11 3.96
CA LEU A 119 17.78 12.26 2.84
C LEU A 119 17.63 13.11 1.57
N TYR A 120 17.79 12.48 0.40
CA TYR A 120 17.51 13.08 -0.91
C TYR A 120 18.15 14.46 -1.12
N THR A 121 19.44 14.55 -0.83
CA THR A 121 20.21 15.80 -1.05
C THR A 121 20.44 16.13 -2.52
N ASP A 122 20.30 15.14 -3.39
CA ASP A 122 20.39 15.27 -4.84
C ASP A 122 19.33 14.40 -5.56
N GLY A 123 19.20 14.56 -6.89
CA GLY A 123 18.29 13.78 -7.71
C GLY A 123 18.69 12.30 -7.87
N LEU A 124 19.91 11.92 -7.51
CA LEU A 124 20.33 10.51 -7.45
C LEU A 124 19.86 9.83 -6.14
N GLY A 125 19.33 10.63 -5.21
CA GLY A 125 18.83 10.20 -3.92
C GLY A 125 19.95 10.00 -2.89
N ALA A 126 21.10 10.67 -3.04
CA ALA A 126 22.19 10.61 -2.07
C ALA A 126 21.76 11.14 -0.70
N SER A 127 22.29 10.52 0.35
CA SER A 127 22.14 10.99 1.72
C SER A 127 23.43 11.67 2.19
N GLN A 128 23.29 12.62 3.12
CA GLN A 128 24.42 13.35 3.68
C GLN A 128 24.51 13.14 5.19
N PRO A 129 25.67 12.76 5.74
CA PRO A 129 25.86 12.62 7.18
C PRO A 129 25.84 13.99 7.86
N VAL A 130 25.21 14.06 9.03
CA VAL A 130 25.10 15.27 9.85
C VAL A 130 25.43 14.92 11.29
N VAL A 131 26.35 15.67 11.88
CA VAL A 131 26.64 15.59 13.32
C VAL A 131 25.59 16.40 14.07
N LEU A 132 24.85 15.76 14.99
CA LEU A 132 23.83 16.40 15.81
C LEU A 132 24.41 17.02 17.07
N SER A 133 25.17 16.29 17.87
CA SER A 133 25.79 16.78 19.12
C SER A 133 26.83 15.78 19.59
N SER A 134 27.64 16.12 20.57
CA SER A 134 28.40 15.14 21.36
C SER A 134 27.83 15.02 22.79
N TRP A 135 28.02 13.87 23.40
CA TRP A 135 27.71 13.58 24.80
C TRP A 135 29.00 13.36 25.56
N THR A 136 29.22 14.20 26.57
CA THR A 136 30.41 14.18 27.45
C THR A 136 29.98 14.62 28.84
N HIS A 137 30.53 13.99 29.90
CA HIS A 137 30.27 14.41 31.29
C HIS A 137 28.77 14.51 31.65
N GLY A 138 27.95 13.58 31.14
CA GLY A 138 26.51 13.51 31.46
C GLY A 138 25.63 14.57 30.80
N LYS A 139 26.14 15.33 29.82
CA LYS A 139 25.38 16.37 29.12
C LYS A 139 25.67 16.38 27.62
N TYR A 140 24.67 16.82 26.84
CA TYR A 140 24.86 17.18 25.43
C TYR A 140 25.67 18.48 25.29
N SER A 141 26.62 18.50 24.36
CA SER A 141 27.40 19.69 24.00
C SER A 141 26.52 20.88 23.59
N ARG A 142 25.40 20.58 22.91
CA ARG A 142 24.37 21.54 22.50
C ARG A 142 22.99 20.90 22.59
N ASP A 143 21.99 21.73 22.85
CA ASP A 143 20.58 21.33 22.85
C ASP A 143 20.11 21.15 21.39
N VAL A 144 19.68 19.94 21.05
CA VAL A 144 19.29 19.57 19.69
C VAL A 144 18.16 18.54 19.72
N ASN A 145 17.27 18.63 18.73
CA ASN A 145 16.33 17.56 18.45
C ASN A 145 17.10 16.35 17.88
N LEU A 146 17.05 15.22 18.59
CA LEU A 146 17.70 13.97 18.17
C LEU A 146 17.10 13.35 16.91
N PHE A 147 15.83 13.67 16.61
CA PHE A 147 15.11 13.20 15.43
C PHE A 147 14.51 14.41 14.69
N PRO A 148 15.33 15.20 13.99
CA PRO A 148 14.83 16.34 13.23
C PRO A 148 13.98 15.84 12.04
N PRO A 149 12.97 16.62 11.60
CA PRO A 149 12.19 16.30 10.42
C PRO A 149 13.11 16.20 9.20
N LYS A 150 12.94 15.14 8.39
CA LYS A 150 13.87 14.80 7.30
C LYS A 150 13.53 15.44 5.96
N MET A 151 12.25 15.65 5.70
CA MET A 151 11.74 16.00 4.36
C MET A 151 11.11 17.39 4.38
N THR A 152 11.95 18.43 4.28
CA THR A 152 11.48 19.83 4.24
C THR A 152 11.52 20.41 2.83
N ASP A 153 12.53 20.06 2.04
CA ASP A 153 12.85 20.71 0.77
C ASP A 153 12.45 19.85 -0.45
N GLY A 154 11.59 18.84 -0.23
CA GLY A 154 11.19 17.86 -1.24
C GLY A 154 12.24 16.76 -1.47
N TYR A 155 12.25 16.19 -2.68
CA TYR A 155 13.10 15.06 -3.06
C TYR A 155 14.18 15.44 -4.10
N ALA A 156 14.47 16.73 -4.27
CA ALA A 156 15.52 17.24 -5.15
C ALA A 156 15.46 16.71 -6.62
N GLY A 157 14.26 16.44 -7.13
CA GLY A 157 14.04 15.90 -8.47
C GLY A 157 14.27 14.40 -8.60
N HIS A 158 14.41 13.67 -7.48
CA HIS A 158 14.68 12.23 -7.48
C HIS A 158 13.68 11.46 -8.33
N ARG A 159 14.16 10.46 -9.09
CA ARG A 159 13.33 9.65 -9.97
C ARG A 159 12.90 8.37 -9.27
N PHE A 160 11.63 8.30 -8.90
CA PHE A 160 11.03 7.09 -8.34
C PHE A 160 10.56 6.14 -9.43
N ILE A 161 10.83 4.85 -9.25
CA ILE A 161 10.34 3.80 -10.12
C ILE A 161 8.97 3.35 -9.61
N VAL A 162 7.95 3.44 -10.47
CA VAL A 162 6.56 3.17 -10.14
C VAL A 162 6.11 1.94 -10.90
N ALA A 163 5.86 0.84 -10.19
CA ALA A 163 5.23 -0.34 -10.77
C ALA A 163 3.72 -0.08 -10.97
N ALA A 164 3.25 -0.18 -12.20
CA ALA A 164 1.86 0.10 -12.56
C ALA A 164 1.21 -1.11 -13.25
N ALA A 165 0.06 -1.55 -12.72
CA ALA A 165 -0.75 -2.59 -13.35
C ALA A 165 -2.10 -2.03 -13.86
N ASN A 166 -2.57 -2.58 -14.98
CA ASN A 166 -3.81 -2.13 -15.61
C ASN A 166 -5.04 -2.61 -14.82
N GLN A 167 -5.65 -1.69 -14.07
CA GLN A 167 -6.88 -1.85 -13.29
C GLN A 167 -7.75 -0.57 -13.39
N PRO A 168 -8.57 -0.41 -14.45
CA PRO A 168 -9.48 0.73 -14.58
C PRO A 168 -10.51 0.81 -13.43
N PRO A 169 -10.91 2.01 -12.97
CA PRO A 169 -10.47 3.33 -13.43
C PRO A 169 -9.20 3.84 -12.72
N TYR A 170 -8.58 3.04 -11.84
CA TYR A 170 -7.49 3.47 -10.97
C TYR A 170 -6.20 3.72 -11.73
N VAL A 171 -5.81 2.76 -12.56
CA VAL A 171 -4.63 2.81 -13.42
C VAL A 171 -5.00 2.08 -14.71
N PHE A 172 -4.78 2.69 -15.86
CA PHE A 172 -5.04 2.03 -17.13
C PHE A 172 -4.05 2.46 -18.20
N ARG A 173 -3.77 1.50 -19.07
CA ARG A 173 -2.82 1.64 -20.17
C ARG A 173 -3.56 2.08 -21.43
N ARG A 174 -3.14 3.19 -22.03
CA ARG A 174 -3.60 3.65 -23.35
C ARG A 174 -2.46 3.54 -24.35
N ILE A 175 -2.74 2.98 -25.51
CA ILE A 175 -1.82 3.03 -26.65
C ILE A 175 -2.22 4.26 -27.46
N GLN A 176 -1.35 5.28 -27.49
CA GLN A 176 -1.50 6.39 -28.40
C GLN A 176 -0.66 6.10 -29.64
N SER A 177 -1.36 5.76 -30.73
CA SER A 177 -0.81 5.78 -32.08
C SER A 177 -0.90 7.22 -32.58
N ASP A 178 0.24 7.83 -32.91
CA ASP A 178 0.22 9.14 -33.54
C ASP A 178 -0.44 9.03 -34.92
N ARG A 179 -1.28 10.00 -35.30
CA ARG A 179 -1.95 10.00 -36.61
C ARG A 179 -0.96 10.11 -37.77
N ASP A 180 0.24 10.63 -37.48
CA ASP A 180 1.33 10.85 -38.43
C ASP A 180 2.27 9.62 -38.61
N GLY A 181 1.86 8.43 -38.16
CA GLY A 181 2.61 7.18 -38.41
C GLY A 181 3.83 6.97 -37.50
N GLY A 182 3.90 7.68 -36.37
CA GLY A 182 4.91 7.46 -35.35
C GLY A 182 4.74 6.13 -34.59
N ASN A 183 5.83 5.64 -33.97
CA ASN A 183 5.79 4.45 -33.14
C ASN A 183 4.75 4.59 -32.00
N PRO A 184 3.90 3.57 -31.77
CA PRO A 184 2.87 3.63 -30.74
C PRO A 184 3.50 3.83 -29.37
N ARG A 185 3.09 4.87 -28.66
CA ARG A 185 3.58 5.16 -27.31
C ARG A 185 2.58 4.65 -26.28
N VAL A 186 3.11 3.97 -25.27
CA VAL A 186 2.33 3.53 -24.11
C VAL A 186 2.19 4.72 -23.17
N VAL A 187 0.97 5.18 -22.99
CA VAL A 187 0.64 6.26 -22.07
C VAL A 187 -0.20 5.66 -20.95
N TRP A 188 0.25 5.84 -19.72
CA TRP A 188 -0.50 5.47 -18.53
C TRP A 188 -1.34 6.65 -18.07
N ASP A 189 -2.56 6.37 -17.62
CA ASP A 189 -3.47 7.36 -17.04
C ASP A 189 -4.33 6.65 -15.99
N GLY A 190 -5.03 7.41 -15.15
CA GLY A 190 -5.78 6.87 -14.02
C GLY A 190 -5.76 7.79 -12.81
N ILE A 191 -6.64 7.54 -11.84
CA ILE A 191 -6.74 8.38 -10.65
C ILE A 191 -5.47 8.33 -9.79
N GLU A 192 -4.87 7.15 -9.63
CA GLU A 192 -3.67 6.97 -8.81
C GLU A 192 -2.46 7.64 -9.45
N LEU A 193 -2.34 7.56 -10.78
CA LEU A 193 -1.25 8.19 -11.51
C LEU A 193 -1.34 9.72 -11.47
N ARG A 194 -2.55 10.28 -11.57
CA ARG A 194 -2.78 11.73 -11.44
C ARG A 194 -2.50 12.21 -10.03
N LEU A 195 -2.93 11.45 -9.01
CA LEU A 195 -2.63 11.77 -7.61
C LEU A 195 -1.11 11.75 -7.37
N LEU A 196 -0.41 10.75 -7.90
CA LEU A 196 1.03 10.66 -7.81
C LEU A 196 1.73 11.82 -8.55
N GLY A 197 1.20 12.25 -9.69
CA GLY A 197 1.67 13.42 -10.42
C GLY A 197 1.56 14.71 -9.59
N LEU A 198 0.43 14.93 -8.90
CA LEU A 198 0.27 16.07 -7.99
C LEU A 198 1.25 16.00 -6.80
N LEU A 199 1.51 14.81 -6.27
CA LEU A 199 2.52 14.61 -5.23
C LEU A 199 3.94 14.87 -5.75
N ALA A 200 4.22 14.50 -6.99
CA ALA A 200 5.49 14.73 -7.66
C ALA A 200 5.79 16.22 -7.84
N GLU A 201 4.79 16.99 -8.29
CA GLU A 201 4.87 18.45 -8.41
C GLU A 201 5.06 19.12 -7.05
N ARG A 202 4.29 18.71 -6.04
CA ARG A 202 4.36 19.29 -4.70
C ARG A 202 5.67 19.01 -3.98
N ASN A 203 6.21 17.80 -4.13
CA ASN A 203 7.38 17.36 -3.38
C ASN A 203 8.66 17.32 -4.23
N ASN A 204 8.63 17.82 -5.47
CA ASN A 204 9.77 17.89 -6.37
C ASN A 204 10.45 16.53 -6.58
N PHE A 205 9.72 15.56 -7.14
CA PHE A 205 10.27 14.30 -7.65
C PHE A 205 9.74 14.00 -9.05
N SER A 206 10.38 13.06 -9.75
CA SER A 206 9.94 12.55 -11.04
C SER A 206 9.56 11.07 -10.95
N ILE A 207 8.75 10.60 -11.88
CA ILE A 207 8.26 9.21 -11.91
C ILE A 207 8.66 8.51 -13.20
N GLU A 208 9.10 7.27 -13.08
CA GLU A 208 9.35 6.35 -14.18
C GLU A 208 8.44 5.14 -14.02
N ILE A 209 7.62 4.84 -15.02
CA ILE A 209 6.62 3.77 -14.92
C ILE A 209 7.21 2.46 -15.45
N LEU A 210 7.14 1.43 -14.62
CA LEU A 210 7.54 0.06 -14.92
C LEU A 210 6.29 -0.83 -14.97
N GLU A 211 6.21 -1.70 -15.97
CA GLU A 211 5.18 -2.73 -16.04
C GLU A 211 5.66 -3.99 -15.28
N PRO A 212 4.84 -4.61 -14.41
CA PRO A 212 5.21 -5.83 -13.69
C PRO A 212 5.56 -6.99 -14.62
N GLN A 213 6.55 -7.80 -14.23
CA GLN A 213 6.97 -8.96 -15.02
C GLN A 213 5.95 -10.11 -15.01
N GLU A 214 5.18 -10.23 -13.93
CA GLU A 214 4.22 -11.33 -13.72
C GLU A 214 2.78 -10.82 -13.63
N PRO A 215 2.16 -10.41 -14.76
CA PRO A 215 0.79 -9.88 -14.75
C PRO A 215 -0.27 -10.93 -14.35
N ASN A 216 0.09 -12.23 -14.38
CA ASN A 216 -0.82 -13.34 -14.08
C ASN A 216 -1.21 -13.43 -12.59
N LEU A 217 -0.44 -12.80 -11.69
CA LEU A 217 -0.73 -12.79 -10.24
C LEU A 217 -1.93 -11.90 -9.88
N GLY A 218 -2.47 -11.15 -10.85
CA GLY A 218 -3.45 -10.09 -10.63
C GLY A 218 -2.78 -8.74 -10.37
N PRO A 219 -3.45 -7.61 -10.63
CA PRO A 219 -2.82 -6.29 -10.65
C PRO A 219 -2.14 -5.89 -9.33
N GLY A 220 -2.83 -6.11 -8.20
CA GLY A 220 -2.32 -5.74 -6.88
C GLY A 220 -1.12 -6.58 -6.44
N ASP A 221 -1.17 -7.90 -6.65
CA ASP A 221 -0.12 -8.81 -6.21
C ASP A 221 1.11 -8.76 -7.14
N ALA A 222 0.90 -8.55 -8.45
CA ALA A 222 1.98 -8.31 -9.39
C ALA A 222 2.80 -7.06 -9.01
N VAL A 223 2.12 -5.96 -8.70
CA VAL A 223 2.78 -4.72 -8.26
C VAL A 223 3.40 -4.86 -6.87
N SER A 224 2.71 -5.54 -5.94
CA SER A 224 3.25 -5.83 -4.60
C SER A 224 4.58 -6.59 -4.68
N LYS A 225 4.69 -7.54 -5.59
CA LYS A 225 5.92 -8.32 -5.82
C LYS A 225 7.06 -7.46 -6.36
N GLU A 226 6.79 -6.52 -7.26
CA GLU A 226 7.80 -5.59 -7.77
C GLU A 226 8.35 -4.66 -6.68
N VAL A 227 7.49 -4.18 -5.77
CA VAL A 227 7.91 -3.33 -4.66
C VAL A 227 8.66 -4.12 -3.59
N THR A 228 8.14 -5.28 -3.18
CA THR A 228 8.80 -6.14 -2.18
C THR A 228 10.15 -6.71 -2.66
N SER A 229 10.30 -6.95 -3.97
CA SER A 229 11.59 -7.36 -4.56
C SER A 229 12.58 -6.21 -4.76
N GLY A 230 12.18 -4.96 -4.51
CA GLY A 230 13.02 -3.78 -4.66
C GLY A 230 13.24 -3.36 -6.12
N ARG A 231 12.41 -3.83 -7.06
CA ARG A 231 12.45 -3.41 -8.47
C ARG A 231 11.68 -2.12 -8.74
N ALA A 232 10.75 -1.79 -7.86
CA ALA A 232 10.02 -0.52 -7.86
C ALA A 232 10.00 0.09 -6.45
N ASP A 233 9.96 1.41 -6.38
CA ASP A 233 9.87 2.17 -5.13
C ASP A 233 8.41 2.35 -4.69
N ILE A 234 7.51 2.50 -5.66
CA ILE A 234 6.08 2.78 -5.46
C ILE A 234 5.27 1.80 -6.31
N GLY A 235 4.16 1.31 -5.77
CA GLY A 235 3.22 0.46 -6.49
C GLY A 235 1.84 1.10 -6.63
N ILE A 236 1.30 1.11 -7.85
CA ILE A 236 -0.07 1.57 -8.16
C ILE A 236 -0.83 0.51 -8.98
N ALA A 237 -2.03 0.15 -8.53
CA ALA A 237 -2.82 -0.94 -9.12
C ALA A 237 -4.29 -0.94 -8.67
N GLY A 238 -4.80 0.13 -8.04
CA GLY A 238 -6.11 0.09 -7.38
C GLY A 238 -6.17 -0.97 -6.27
N MET A 239 -5.10 -1.08 -5.48
CA MET A 239 -4.92 -2.17 -4.55
C MET A 239 -5.70 -1.96 -3.25
N TYR A 240 -6.44 -2.99 -2.82
CA TYR A 240 -7.13 -2.97 -1.53
C TYR A 240 -6.15 -3.08 -0.36
N PHE A 241 -6.44 -2.31 0.69
CA PHE A 241 -5.76 -2.39 1.97
C PHE A 241 -6.18 -3.67 2.70
N THR A 242 -5.25 -4.61 2.88
CA THR A 242 -5.46 -5.86 3.63
C THR A 242 -4.35 -6.06 4.65
N SER A 243 -4.66 -6.73 5.77
CA SER A 243 -3.69 -6.96 6.84
C SER A 243 -2.46 -7.74 6.39
N GLU A 244 -2.64 -8.66 5.44
CA GLU A 244 -1.55 -9.45 4.87
C GLU A 244 -0.55 -8.57 4.09
N ARG A 245 -1.06 -7.62 3.30
CA ARG A 245 -0.21 -6.71 2.52
C ARG A 245 0.53 -5.70 3.40
N THR A 246 -0.08 -5.24 4.49
CA THR A 246 0.55 -4.31 5.44
C THR A 246 1.77 -4.92 6.14
N GLN A 247 1.93 -6.25 6.16
CA GLN A 247 3.11 -6.88 6.75
C GLN A 247 4.37 -6.74 5.91
N GLY A 248 4.23 -6.63 4.57
CA GLY A 248 5.36 -6.54 3.64
C GLY A 248 5.50 -5.19 2.94
N LEU A 249 4.49 -4.33 3.03
CA LEU A 249 4.40 -3.07 2.31
C LEU A 249 3.88 -1.95 3.21
N ASP A 250 4.52 -0.78 3.09
CA ASP A 250 4.01 0.46 3.64
C ASP A 250 2.93 1.00 2.69
N MET A 251 1.69 1.05 3.17
CA MET A 251 0.54 1.54 2.41
C MET A 251 0.32 3.03 2.64
N SER A 252 0.01 3.78 1.58
CA SER A 252 -0.42 5.18 1.69
C SER A 252 -1.80 5.29 2.33
N PHE A 253 -2.22 6.53 2.60
CA PHE A 253 -3.63 6.82 2.93
C PHE A 253 -4.55 6.37 1.79
N SER A 254 -5.68 5.76 2.16
CA SER A 254 -6.71 5.33 1.22
C SER A 254 -7.33 6.54 0.53
N HIS A 255 -7.25 6.60 -0.80
CA HIS A 255 -7.85 7.67 -1.61
C HIS A 255 -9.28 7.32 -2.07
N SER A 256 -9.64 6.04 -2.06
CA SER A 256 -10.96 5.51 -2.42
C SER A 256 -11.43 4.51 -1.37
N GLN A 257 -12.74 4.34 -1.29
CA GLN A 257 -13.40 3.33 -0.47
C GLN A 257 -14.44 2.62 -1.34
N ASP A 258 -14.52 1.31 -1.17
CA ASP A 258 -15.43 0.45 -1.93
C ASP A 258 -16.17 -0.48 -0.97
N CYS A 259 -17.38 -0.87 -1.36
CA CYS A 259 -18.26 -1.73 -0.57
C CYS A 259 -18.64 -2.97 -1.39
N ALA A 260 -18.81 -4.11 -0.72
CA ALA A 260 -19.31 -5.31 -1.39
C ALA A 260 -20.72 -5.04 -1.93
N VAL A 261 -20.86 -5.01 -3.26
CA VAL A 261 -22.13 -4.80 -3.95
C VAL A 261 -22.47 -6.01 -4.81
N PHE A 262 -23.74 -6.38 -4.83
CA PHE A 262 -24.25 -7.41 -5.73
C PHE A 262 -24.80 -6.72 -6.98
N ILE A 263 -24.14 -6.94 -8.12
CA ILE A 263 -24.56 -6.37 -9.40
C ILE A 263 -25.39 -7.43 -10.13
N THR A 264 -26.64 -7.09 -10.43
CA THR A 264 -27.51 -7.91 -11.27
C THR A 264 -27.70 -7.25 -12.63
N LEU A 265 -28.03 -8.07 -13.63
CA LEU A 265 -28.52 -7.55 -14.89
C LEU A 265 -29.78 -6.73 -14.63
N MET A 266 -29.84 -5.55 -15.24
CA MET A 266 -31.04 -4.72 -15.22
C MET A 266 -32.22 -5.54 -15.76
N SER A 267 -33.29 -5.63 -14.98
CA SER A 267 -34.52 -6.31 -15.41
C SER A 267 -35.02 -5.63 -16.67
N THR A 268 -34.98 -6.33 -17.80
CA THR A 268 -35.60 -5.86 -19.03
C THR A 268 -37.10 -5.75 -18.80
N ALA A 269 -37.70 -4.60 -19.12
CA ALA A 269 -39.13 -4.42 -18.99
C ALA A 269 -39.90 -5.55 -19.68
N LEU A 270 -40.88 -6.14 -18.99
CA LEU A 270 -41.73 -7.17 -19.59
C LEU A 270 -42.45 -6.60 -20.82
N PRO A 271 -42.65 -7.38 -21.89
CA PRO A 271 -43.43 -6.95 -23.04
C PRO A 271 -44.83 -6.47 -22.62
N ARG A 272 -45.34 -5.40 -23.25
CA ARG A 272 -46.63 -4.77 -22.88
C ARG A 272 -47.80 -5.75 -22.83
N TYR A 273 -47.85 -6.76 -23.71
CA TYR A 273 -48.93 -7.76 -23.71
C TYR A 273 -48.93 -8.61 -22.43
N ARG A 274 -47.75 -8.85 -21.83
CA ARG A 274 -47.60 -9.61 -20.59
C ARG A 274 -48.06 -8.80 -19.38
N ALA A 275 -48.06 -7.47 -19.47
CA ALA A 275 -48.69 -6.62 -18.46
C ALA A 275 -50.24 -6.69 -18.52
N ILE A 276 -50.81 -6.83 -19.72
CA ILE A 276 -52.27 -6.92 -19.93
C ILE A 276 -52.80 -8.32 -19.59
N LEU A 277 -52.15 -9.37 -20.09
CA LEU A 277 -52.59 -10.77 -19.91
C LEU A 277 -52.04 -11.44 -18.64
N GLY A 278 -50.94 -10.92 -18.09
CA GLY A 278 -50.21 -11.52 -16.96
C GLY A 278 -50.93 -11.56 -15.61
N PRO A 279 -51.86 -10.64 -15.27
CA PRO A 279 -52.59 -10.72 -14.00
C PRO A 279 -53.47 -11.96 -13.86
N PHE A 280 -53.86 -12.58 -14.98
CA PHE A 280 -54.76 -13.74 -14.98
C PHE A 280 -54.04 -15.00 -15.44
N HIS A 281 -54.30 -16.12 -14.76
CA HIS A 281 -53.79 -17.41 -15.18
C HIS A 281 -54.39 -17.79 -16.54
N TRP A 282 -53.64 -18.49 -17.40
CA TRP A 282 -54.11 -19.03 -18.69
C TRP A 282 -55.49 -19.71 -18.62
N HIS A 283 -55.81 -20.40 -17.51
CA HIS A 283 -57.10 -21.05 -17.29
C HIS A 283 -58.29 -20.07 -17.33
N VAL A 284 -58.12 -18.82 -16.88
CA VAL A 284 -59.17 -17.79 -16.91
C VAL A 284 -59.51 -17.44 -18.36
N TRP A 285 -58.51 -17.29 -19.22
CA TRP A 285 -58.72 -17.00 -20.64
C TRP A 285 -59.41 -18.15 -21.36
N VAL A 286 -58.99 -19.39 -21.10
CA VAL A 286 -59.66 -20.59 -21.64
C VAL A 286 -61.10 -20.69 -21.16
N ALA A 287 -61.34 -20.52 -19.85
CA ALA A 287 -62.69 -20.55 -19.29
C ALA A 287 -63.57 -19.46 -19.90
N LEU A 288 -63.08 -18.22 -20.02
CA LEU A 288 -63.82 -17.11 -20.61
C LEU A 288 -64.17 -17.38 -22.08
N THR A 289 -63.24 -17.92 -22.87
CA THR A 289 -63.53 -18.34 -24.26
C THR A 289 -64.58 -19.45 -24.32
N PHE A 290 -64.51 -20.44 -23.43
CA PHE A 290 -65.45 -21.55 -23.41
C PHE A 290 -66.84 -21.10 -22.94
N THR A 291 -66.93 -20.25 -21.91
CA THR A 291 -68.18 -19.65 -21.46
C THR A 291 -68.83 -18.80 -22.56
N TYR A 292 -68.04 -18.03 -23.32
CA TYR A 292 -68.55 -17.26 -24.45
C TYR A 292 -69.07 -18.18 -25.56
N LEU A 293 -68.28 -19.17 -25.99
CA LEU A 293 -68.68 -20.12 -27.03
C LEU A 293 -69.91 -20.94 -26.64
N ILE A 294 -69.97 -21.43 -25.40
CA ILE A 294 -71.14 -22.15 -24.88
C ILE A 294 -72.34 -21.21 -24.78
N GLY A 295 -72.15 -19.95 -24.36
CA GLY A 295 -73.22 -18.96 -24.22
C GLY A 295 -73.90 -18.59 -25.53
N ILE A 296 -73.21 -18.69 -26.67
CA ILE A 296 -73.80 -18.47 -28.00
C ILE A 296 -74.92 -19.49 -28.29
N PHE A 297 -74.78 -20.75 -27.88
CA PHE A 297 -75.76 -21.80 -28.17
C PHE A 297 -77.16 -21.54 -27.58
N PRO A 298 -77.33 -21.29 -26.26
CA PRO A 298 -78.64 -20.99 -25.68
C PRO A 298 -79.18 -19.63 -26.15
N LEU A 299 -78.32 -18.63 -26.43
CA LEU A 299 -78.77 -17.35 -26.97
C LEU A 299 -79.35 -17.49 -28.39
N ALA A 300 -78.63 -18.16 -29.29
CA ALA A 300 -79.11 -18.43 -30.65
C ALA A 300 -80.35 -19.34 -30.66
N PHE A 301 -80.40 -20.31 -29.74
CA PHE A 301 -81.58 -21.16 -29.57
C PHE A 301 -82.77 -20.38 -28.99
N SER A 302 -82.55 -19.39 -28.12
CA SER A 302 -83.63 -18.57 -27.57
C SER A 302 -84.22 -17.59 -28.59
N ASP A 303 -83.44 -17.10 -29.55
CA ASP A 303 -83.89 -16.13 -30.55
C ASP A 303 -84.73 -16.78 -31.66
N LYS A 304 -84.24 -17.87 -32.27
CA LYS A 304 -84.89 -18.51 -33.44
C LYS A 304 -85.35 -19.96 -33.21
N HIS A 305 -85.27 -20.47 -31.97
CA HIS A 305 -85.67 -21.83 -31.56
C HIS A 305 -85.05 -22.99 -32.38
N THR A 306 -84.02 -22.70 -33.20
CA THR A 306 -83.40 -23.65 -34.13
C THR A 306 -81.91 -23.33 -34.31
N LEU A 307 -81.06 -24.36 -34.23
CA LEU A 307 -79.60 -24.22 -34.35
C LEU A 307 -79.10 -24.20 -35.81
N ARG A 308 -79.98 -24.39 -36.80
CA ARG A 308 -79.61 -24.42 -38.23
C ARG A 308 -79.10 -23.08 -38.77
N HIS A 309 -79.45 -21.97 -38.13
CA HIS A 309 -79.05 -20.62 -38.54
C HIS A 309 -77.54 -20.37 -38.38
N LEU A 310 -76.92 -20.88 -37.32
CA LEU A 310 -75.47 -20.72 -37.06
C LEU A 310 -74.57 -21.44 -38.09
N LEU A 311 -75.12 -22.38 -38.86
CA LEU A 311 -74.39 -23.22 -39.80
C LEU A 311 -74.51 -22.75 -41.25
N ASN A 312 -75.57 -22.00 -41.60
CA ASN A 312 -75.85 -21.58 -42.97
C ASN A 312 -75.55 -20.11 -43.25
N ASP A 313 -75.62 -19.21 -42.26
CA ASP A 313 -75.26 -17.80 -42.42
C ASP A 313 -74.19 -17.42 -41.39
N SER A 314 -72.92 -17.64 -41.75
CA SER A 314 -71.75 -17.31 -40.91
C SER A 314 -71.46 -15.79 -40.81
N GLY A 315 -72.36 -14.94 -41.33
CA GLY A 315 -72.18 -13.50 -41.45
C GLY A 315 -73.14 -12.62 -40.64
N GLU A 316 -74.15 -13.19 -39.95
CA GLU A 316 -74.98 -12.46 -38.99
C GLU A 316 -74.56 -12.82 -37.56
N ILE A 317 -73.58 -12.07 -37.05
CA ILE A 317 -73.29 -11.92 -35.62
C ILE A 317 -73.37 -10.44 -35.31
#